data_AF-A0A7S1DV83-F1
#
_entry.id   AF-A0A7S1DV83-F1
#
_cell.length_a   1.000
_cell.length_b   1.000
_cell.length_c   1.000
_cell.angle_alpha   90.00
_cell.angle_beta   90.00
_cell.angle_gamma   90.00
#
_symmetry.space_group_name_H-M   'P 1'
#
loop_
_entity.id
_entity.type
_entity.pdbx_description
1 polymer ?
#
loop_
_entity_poly.entity_id
_entity_poly.type
_entity_poly.pdbx_seq_one_letter_code
_entity_poly.pdbx_strand_id
1 'polypeptide(L)'
;ALGGGGAAGGRPASAKPFGKQSKGERGVEEWRKLLLSEGSHYKSAVVFMEAKLLELDKAPKAASAGGPNPFKTAVCCQVLAELSDRVGYFDRLVKRLASELYSSIYQDYQAPDDVSALGTKDLGFDLVPFFERVARLEEEALVIRAERDAAKERCAVAEREVGELKELVGKLQRQVGNLEMDRHLAEVQLQHDRDRSALRSEEHAAEVATEVSRHDATRERLAVAKSQVSMLSLQLESSFPAEHVRKLDKTLVELAEVGVDMRDDVIRAIERRCGELSVPM
;
A
#
# COMPACT_ATOMS: atom_id res chain seq x y z
N ALA A 1 -9.89 24.93 -4.56
CA ALA A 1 -9.90 25.00 -3.09
C ALA A 1 -10.00 23.59 -2.51
N LEU A 2 -8.86 22.97 -2.21
CA LEU A 2 -8.64 21.76 -1.37
C LEU A 2 -7.12 21.87 -1.03
N GLY A 3 -6.67 22.22 0.18
CA GLY A 3 -6.81 21.49 1.45
C GLY A 3 -5.92 20.24 1.36
N GLY A 4 -4.64 20.24 1.73
CA GLY A 4 -4.11 20.51 3.08
C GLY A 4 -3.69 19.17 3.69
N GLY A 5 -2.45 18.72 3.46
CA GLY A 5 -1.90 17.45 3.96
C GLY A 5 -0.52 17.68 4.56
N GLY A 6 -0.48 17.71 5.90
CA GLY A 6 0.69 18.09 6.69
C GLY A 6 1.87 17.14 6.52
N ALA A 7 3.01 17.70 6.12
CA ALA A 7 4.31 17.06 6.24
C ALA A 7 4.68 17.03 7.72
N ALA A 8 4.66 15.83 8.29
CA ALA A 8 5.15 15.55 9.63
C ALA A 8 6.62 15.94 9.72
N GLY A 9 6.90 16.98 10.52
CA GLY A 9 8.24 17.39 10.89
C GLY A 9 8.96 16.27 11.64
N GLY A 10 9.87 15.60 10.96
CA GLY A 10 10.92 14.83 11.61
C GLY A 10 11.80 15.80 12.40
N ARG A 11 11.58 15.87 13.72
CA ARG A 11 12.53 16.49 14.64
C ARG A 11 13.86 15.74 14.48
N PRO A 12 14.98 16.41 14.15
CA PRO A 12 16.28 15.79 14.32
C PRO A 12 16.42 15.47 15.81
N ALA A 13 16.68 14.20 16.13
CA ALA A 13 17.03 13.77 17.47
C ALA A 13 18.16 14.69 17.95
N SER A 14 17.90 15.44 19.02
CA SER A 14 18.94 16.25 19.65
C SER A 14 20.06 15.30 20.06
N ALA A 15 21.18 15.41 19.35
CA ALA A 15 22.43 14.80 19.80
C ALA A 15 22.66 15.34 21.22
N LYS A 16 22.46 14.49 22.22
CA LYS A 16 22.86 14.81 23.58
C LYS A 16 24.34 15.15 23.53
N PRO A 17 24.80 16.26 24.14
CA PRO A 17 26.22 16.54 24.20
C PRO A 17 26.88 15.36 24.92
N PHE A 18 27.72 14.63 24.19
CA PHE A 18 28.62 13.62 24.74
C PHE A 18 29.63 14.35 25.62
N GLY A 19 29.22 14.63 26.85
CA GLY A 19 30.00 15.32 27.87
C GLY A 19 29.97 14.54 29.17
N LYS A 20 30.14 13.22 29.13
CA LYS A 20 30.55 12.48 30.32
C LYS A 20 32.06 12.41 30.26
N GLN A 21 32.72 13.36 30.94
CA GLN A 21 34.16 13.28 31.12
C GLN A 21 34.52 11.91 31.66
N SER A 22 35.39 11.21 30.94
CA SER A 22 35.83 9.87 31.31
C SER A 22 36.46 9.96 32.72
N LYS A 23 36.39 8.88 33.52
CA LYS A 23 37.06 8.88 34.83
C LYS A 23 38.57 9.15 34.71
N GLY A 24 39.16 8.86 33.55
CA GLY A 24 40.55 9.20 33.23
C GLY A 24 40.76 10.70 33.09
N GLU A 25 39.91 11.40 32.33
CA GLU A 25 40.02 12.86 32.11
C GLU A 25 39.93 13.66 33.41
N ARG A 26 39.06 13.26 34.34
CA ARG A 26 38.96 13.90 35.66
C ARG A 26 40.22 13.71 36.50
N GLY A 27 40.84 12.53 36.45
CA GLY A 27 42.11 12.28 37.15
C GLY A 27 43.28 13.08 36.56
N VAL A 28 43.30 13.28 35.24
CA VAL A 28 44.33 14.08 34.56
C VAL A 28 44.20 15.57 34.92
N GLU A 29 42.99 16.12 34.97
CA GLU A 29 42.74 17.53 35.29
C GLU A 29 43.03 17.87 36.77
N GLU A 30 42.67 16.99 37.71
CA GLU A 30 43.04 17.16 39.12
C GLU A 30 44.56 17.08 39.32
N TRP A 31 45.22 16.17 38.60
CA TRP A 31 46.67 16.05 38.64
C TRP A 31 47.39 17.24 38.02
N ARG A 32 46.86 17.82 36.92
CA ARG A 32 47.35 19.06 36.31
C ARG A 32 47.40 20.20 37.33
N LYS A 33 46.35 20.35 38.13
CA LYS A 33 46.26 21.38 39.18
C LYS A 33 47.29 21.15 40.28
N LEU A 34 47.45 19.91 40.73
CA LEU A 34 48.48 19.53 41.71
C LEU A 34 49.88 19.81 41.18
N LEU A 35 50.18 19.42 39.95
CA LEU A 35 51.49 19.61 39.33
C LEU A 35 51.89 21.09 39.23
N LEU A 36 50.97 21.96 38.77
CA LEU A 36 51.22 23.40 38.68
C LEU A 36 51.44 24.04 40.06
N SER A 37 50.77 23.52 41.09
CA SER A 37 50.98 23.99 42.47
C SER A 37 52.29 23.49 43.08
N GLU A 38 52.73 22.28 42.73
CA GLU A 38 53.87 21.61 43.36
C GLU A 38 55.21 21.81 42.65
N GLY A 39 55.23 22.22 41.39
CA GLY A 39 56.48 22.43 40.62
C GLY A 39 57.45 23.43 41.28
N SER A 40 56.95 24.34 42.12
CA SER A 40 57.77 25.30 42.87
C SER A 40 58.31 24.76 44.22
N HIS A 41 57.79 23.63 44.70
CA HIS A 41 58.08 23.10 46.03
C HIS A 41 59.26 22.12 46.07
N TYR A 42 59.62 21.50 44.94
CA TYR A 42 60.71 20.54 44.89
C TYR A 42 62.04 21.24 44.55
N LYS A 43 62.95 21.29 45.52
CA LYS A 43 64.30 21.89 45.35
C LYS A 43 65.26 21.03 44.50
N SER A 44 64.92 19.78 44.24
CA SER A 44 65.75 18.82 43.49
C SER A 44 64.92 18.12 42.42
N ALA A 45 65.43 18.08 41.18
CA ALA A 45 64.81 17.38 40.07
C ALA A 45 64.70 15.87 40.31
N VAL A 46 65.64 15.28 41.05
CA VAL A 46 65.60 13.86 41.43
C VAL A 46 64.42 13.58 42.37
N VAL A 47 64.21 14.45 43.36
CA VAL A 47 63.08 14.33 44.30
C VAL A 47 61.75 14.56 43.57
N PHE A 48 61.72 15.47 42.60
CA PHE A 48 60.56 15.66 41.73
C PHE A 48 60.24 14.40 40.92
N MET A 49 61.22 13.82 40.23
CA MET A 49 61.02 12.59 39.45
C MET A 49 60.60 11.42 40.34
N GLU A 50 61.22 11.26 41.50
CA GLU A 50 60.85 10.22 42.49
C GLU A 50 59.42 10.41 42.99
N ALA A 51 59.02 11.64 43.34
CA ALA A 51 57.64 11.94 43.74
C ALA A 51 56.63 11.60 42.63
N LYS A 52 56.94 11.96 41.37
CA LYS A 52 56.09 11.67 40.21
C LYS A 52 56.00 10.17 39.91
N LEU A 53 57.10 9.42 40.06
CA LEU A 53 57.09 7.96 39.95
C LEU A 53 56.29 7.31 41.10
N LEU A 54 56.36 7.84 42.32
CA LEU A 54 55.55 7.36 43.45
C LEU A 54 54.05 7.67 43.26
N GLU A 55 53.71 8.76 42.59
CA GLU A 55 52.32 9.05 42.18
C GLU A 55 51.79 8.03 41.15
N LEU A 56 52.65 7.45 40.31
CA LEU A 56 52.25 6.40 39.37
C LEU A 56 51.81 5.11 40.05
N ASP A 57 52.42 4.78 41.19
CA ASP A 57 52.05 3.63 42.00
C ASP A 57 50.72 3.84 42.73
N LYS A 58 50.35 5.10 42.97
CA LYS A 58 49.05 5.50 43.55
C LYS A 58 47.96 5.69 42.49
N ALA A 59 48.34 5.83 41.22
CA ALA A 59 47.39 6.00 40.13
C ALA A 59 46.43 4.81 40.05
N PRO A 60 45.13 5.03 39.79
CA PRO A 60 44.17 3.94 39.69
C PRO A 60 44.67 2.89 38.70
N LYS A 61 44.70 1.61 39.10
CA LYS A 61 44.99 0.46 38.22
C LYS A 61 43.97 0.28 37.08
N ALA A 62 43.07 1.24 36.89
CA ALA A 62 42.11 1.30 35.80
C ALA A 62 42.81 1.61 34.47
N ALA A 63 43.78 0.78 34.08
CA ALA A 63 43.96 0.47 32.68
C ALA A 63 42.82 -0.51 32.35
N SER A 64 41.76 0.02 31.75
CA SER A 64 40.76 -0.80 31.07
C SER A 64 41.48 -1.81 30.17
N ALA A 65 41.29 -3.09 30.45
CA ALA A 65 41.55 -4.21 29.53
C ALA A 65 42.91 -4.19 28.78
N GLY A 66 44.03 -4.15 29.49
CA GLY A 66 45.34 -4.54 28.92
C GLY A 66 46.05 -3.50 28.02
N GLY A 67 45.49 -2.32 27.84
CA GLY A 67 46.13 -1.22 27.09
C GLY A 67 47.08 -0.34 27.92
N PRO A 68 47.91 0.51 27.28
CA PRO A 68 48.70 1.53 27.95
C PRO A 68 47.79 2.48 28.75
N ASN A 69 48.26 2.92 29.92
CA ASN A 69 47.49 3.84 30.76
C ASN A 69 47.83 5.31 30.39
N PRO A 70 46.85 6.14 29.95
CA PRO A 70 47.10 7.52 29.53
C PRO A 70 47.84 8.36 30.57
N PHE A 71 47.43 8.23 31.84
CA PHE A 71 48.06 8.92 32.96
C PHE A 71 49.52 8.48 33.11
N LYS A 72 49.77 7.17 33.11
CA LYS A 72 51.14 6.66 33.25
C LYS A 72 52.05 7.12 32.12
N THR A 73 51.53 7.09 30.90
CA THR A 73 52.24 7.59 29.72
C THR A 73 52.58 9.07 29.84
N ALA A 74 51.63 9.91 30.26
CA ALA A 74 51.85 11.35 30.45
C ALA A 74 52.94 11.65 31.50
N VAL A 75 52.92 10.96 32.65
CA VAL A 75 53.95 11.14 33.69
C VAL A 75 55.32 10.68 33.19
N CYS A 76 55.41 9.52 32.54
CA CYS A 76 56.68 9.02 31.98
C CYS A 76 57.27 10.00 30.95
N CYS A 77 56.43 10.52 30.07
CA CYS A 77 56.79 11.56 29.11
C CYS A 77 57.30 12.83 29.80
N GLN A 78 56.61 13.30 30.84
CA GLN A 78 57.05 14.47 31.60
C GLN A 78 58.38 14.26 32.34
N VAL A 79 58.56 13.11 32.98
CA VAL A 79 59.82 12.74 33.64
C VAL A 79 60.96 12.73 32.63
N LEU A 80 60.71 12.22 31.41
CA LEU A 80 61.69 12.21 30.34
C LEU A 80 62.04 13.63 29.84
N ALA A 81 61.06 14.52 29.72
CA ALA A 81 61.27 15.91 29.36
C ALA A 81 62.12 16.64 30.41
N GLU A 82 61.78 16.51 31.70
CA GLU A 82 62.55 17.09 32.80
C GLU A 82 63.96 16.51 32.92
N LEU A 83 64.11 15.20 32.68
CA LEU A 83 65.42 14.56 32.64
C LEU A 83 66.26 15.13 31.51
N SER A 84 65.68 15.36 30.33
CA SER A 84 66.37 15.85 29.13
C SER A 84 67.07 17.20 29.34
N ASP A 85 66.51 18.07 30.19
CA ASP A 85 67.11 19.36 30.55
C ASP A 85 68.28 19.24 31.55
N ARG A 86 68.50 18.05 32.10
CA ARG A 86 69.49 17.78 33.16
C ARG A 86 70.63 16.86 32.72
N VAL A 87 70.52 16.15 31.59
CA VAL A 87 71.54 15.16 31.14
C VAL A 87 72.81 15.81 30.55
N GLY A 88 73.03 17.11 30.74
CA GLY A 88 74.26 17.81 30.35
C GLY A 88 74.62 17.54 28.88
N TYR A 89 75.74 16.85 28.64
CA TYR A 89 76.26 16.55 27.30
C TYR A 89 75.31 15.74 26.39
N PHE A 90 74.34 15.01 26.93
CA PHE A 90 73.41 14.19 26.15
C PHE A 90 72.03 14.84 25.97
N ASP A 91 71.86 16.09 26.38
CA ASP A 91 70.58 16.82 26.32
C ASP A 91 69.88 16.69 24.95
N ARG A 92 70.60 16.92 23.86
CA ARG A 92 70.09 16.88 22.48
C ARG A 92 69.60 15.49 22.10
N LEU A 93 70.34 14.45 22.50
CA LEU A 93 69.96 13.07 22.21
C LEU A 93 68.70 12.70 22.98
N VAL A 94 68.63 13.05 24.27
CA VAL A 94 67.47 12.74 25.12
C VAL A 94 66.24 13.52 24.69
N LYS A 95 66.38 14.81 24.31
CA LYS A 95 65.29 15.60 23.75
C LYS A 95 64.78 15.04 22.42
N ARG A 96 65.68 14.56 21.56
CA ARG A 96 65.30 13.89 20.31
C ARG A 96 64.54 12.60 20.58
N LEU A 97 65.04 11.74 21.46
CA LEU A 97 64.36 10.51 21.86
C LEU A 97 62.99 10.78 22.48
N ALA A 98 62.89 11.81 23.32
CA ALA A 98 61.62 12.25 23.88
C ALA A 98 60.66 12.65 22.75
N SER A 99 61.06 13.54 21.85
CA SER A 99 60.21 13.99 20.74
C SER A 99 59.71 12.84 19.84
N GLU A 100 60.58 11.88 19.51
CA GLU A 100 60.19 10.67 18.76
C GLU A 100 59.22 9.77 19.54
N LEU A 101 59.37 9.67 20.86
CA LEU A 101 58.42 8.96 21.71
C LEU A 101 57.06 9.68 21.75
N TYR A 102 57.05 11.01 21.87
CA TYR A 102 55.81 11.79 21.84
C TYR A 102 55.08 11.62 20.49
N SER A 103 55.77 11.71 19.37
CA SER A 103 55.16 11.52 18.05
C SER A 103 54.63 10.10 17.82
N SER A 104 55.26 9.09 18.44
CA SER A 104 54.80 7.70 18.35
C SER A 104 53.57 7.39 19.22
N ILE A 105 53.37 8.16 20.30
CA ILE A 105 52.31 7.92 21.29
C ILE A 105 51.09 8.79 21.02
N TYR A 106 51.31 10.06 20.65
CA TYR A 106 50.29 11.08 20.52
C TYR A 106 50.09 11.45 19.06
N GLN A 107 48.85 11.36 18.60
CA GLN A 107 48.53 11.62 17.20
C GLN A 107 48.65 13.10 16.81
N ASP A 108 48.29 13.98 17.74
CA ASP A 108 48.22 15.42 17.49
C ASP A 108 49.52 16.13 17.91
N TYR A 109 50.58 15.38 18.23
CA TYR A 109 51.87 15.95 18.60
C TYR A 109 52.56 16.54 17.38
N GLN A 110 52.71 17.85 17.39
CA GLN A 110 53.57 18.58 16.46
C GLN A 110 54.91 18.81 17.16
N ALA A 111 55.98 18.22 16.62
CA ALA A 111 57.31 18.48 17.13
C ALA A 111 57.62 19.98 16.98
N PRO A 112 58.04 20.68 18.05
CA PRO A 112 58.42 22.07 17.94
C PRO A 112 59.64 22.22 17.01
N ASP A 113 59.64 23.26 16.17
CA ASP A 113 60.74 23.54 15.23
C ASP A 113 62.09 23.75 15.94
N ASP A 114 62.05 24.20 17.20
CA ASP A 114 63.20 24.26 18.10
C ASP A 114 63.11 23.17 19.17
N VAL A 115 64.05 22.23 19.14
CA VAL A 115 64.20 21.13 20.12
C VAL A 115 64.38 21.66 21.54
N SER A 116 64.82 22.91 21.69
CA SER A 116 64.98 23.59 22.99
C SER A 116 63.64 23.98 23.63
N ALA A 117 62.54 24.00 22.87
CA ALA A 117 61.21 24.38 23.33
C ALA A 117 60.44 23.23 24.03
N LEU A 118 60.98 22.00 24.02
CA LEU A 118 60.35 20.78 24.57
C LEU A 118 60.01 20.86 26.08
N GLY A 119 60.48 21.88 26.80
CA GLY A 119 60.24 22.09 28.24
C GLY A 119 59.61 23.42 28.63
N THR A 120 59.27 24.33 27.70
CA THR A 120 58.99 25.74 28.07
C THR A 120 57.57 26.26 27.87
N LYS A 121 56.63 25.56 27.20
CA LYS A 121 55.23 26.00 27.16
C LYS A 121 54.31 24.87 26.73
N ASP A 122 53.23 24.68 27.50
CA ASP A 122 52.14 23.75 27.25
C ASP A 122 52.58 22.29 27.10
N LEU A 123 53.07 21.75 28.21
CA LEU A 123 53.21 20.31 28.47
C LEU A 123 51.98 19.59 27.90
N GLY A 124 52.21 18.64 26.99
CA GLY A 124 51.22 17.99 26.10
C GLY A 124 50.08 17.21 26.76
N PHE A 125 49.36 17.85 27.68
CA PHE A 125 48.20 17.32 28.39
C PHE A 125 46.90 17.41 27.59
N ASP A 126 46.90 18.19 26.51
CA ASP A 126 45.81 18.23 25.54
C ASP A 126 46.03 17.22 24.40
N LEU A 127 47.17 16.52 24.41
CA LEU A 127 47.47 15.49 23.43
C LEU A 127 46.71 14.21 23.77
N VAL A 128 45.92 13.74 22.82
CA VAL A 128 45.20 12.47 22.94
C VAL A 128 46.11 11.33 22.49
N PRO A 129 46.42 10.35 23.36
CA PRO A 129 47.18 9.18 22.94
C PRO A 129 46.43 8.37 21.89
N PHE A 130 47.15 7.80 20.92
CA PHE A 130 46.56 7.04 19.81
C PHE A 130 45.66 5.89 20.31
N PHE A 131 46.05 5.20 21.38
CA PHE A 131 45.30 4.08 21.92
C PHE A 131 43.95 4.49 22.54
N GLU A 132 43.81 5.72 23.04
CA GLU A 132 42.52 6.23 23.52
C GLU A 132 41.57 6.52 22.36
N ARG A 133 42.10 7.07 21.26
CA ARG A 133 41.34 7.23 20.02
C ARG A 133 40.93 5.90 19.43
N VAL A 134 41.81 4.90 19.43
CA VAL A 134 41.49 3.53 18.97
C VAL A 134 40.36 2.95 19.81
N ALA A 135 40.46 2.99 21.14
CA ALA A 135 39.42 2.47 22.02
C ALA A 135 38.05 3.13 21.78
N ARG A 136 38.04 4.45 21.59
CA ARG A 136 36.83 5.20 21.25
C ARG A 136 36.27 4.80 19.88
N LEU A 137 37.12 4.68 18.86
CA LEU A 137 36.71 4.25 17.52
C LEU A 137 36.19 2.81 17.52
N GLU A 138 36.74 1.93 18.35
CA GLU A 138 36.25 0.57 18.53
C GLU A 138 34.86 0.57 19.18
N GLU A 139 34.63 1.40 20.20
CA GLU A 139 33.30 1.58 20.81
C GLU A 139 32.28 2.13 19.79
N GLU A 140 32.64 3.18 19.06
CA GLU A 140 31.82 3.74 17.98
C GLU A 140 31.53 2.69 16.89
N ALA A 141 32.53 1.90 16.49
CA ALA A 141 32.37 0.83 15.51
C ALA A 141 31.45 -0.29 16.00
N LEU A 142 31.46 -0.63 17.30
CA LEU A 142 30.53 -1.59 17.89
C LEU A 142 29.09 -1.09 17.82
N VAL A 143 28.85 0.19 18.15
CA VAL A 143 27.53 0.81 18.05
C VAL A 143 27.03 0.79 16.61
N ILE A 144 27.85 1.24 15.66
CA ILE A 144 27.50 1.25 14.23
C ILE A 144 27.18 -0.16 13.71
N ARG A 145 27.94 -1.18 14.15
CA ARG A 145 27.65 -2.58 13.78
C ARG A 145 26.29 -3.04 14.32
N ALA A 146 25.99 -2.73 15.58
CA ALA A 146 24.71 -3.08 16.19
C ALA A 146 23.53 -2.38 15.47
N GLU A 147 23.66 -1.10 15.15
CA GLU A 147 22.65 -0.35 14.39
C GLU A 147 22.44 -0.91 12.98
N ARG A 148 23.53 -1.25 12.28
CA ARG A 148 23.48 -1.89 10.96
C ARG A 148 22.74 -3.22 11.02
N ASP A 149 23.02 -4.04 12.03
CA ASP A 149 22.40 -5.36 12.15
C ASP A 149 20.91 -5.25 12.50
N ALA A 150 20.53 -4.30 13.36
CA ALA A 150 19.12 -3.96 13.60
C ALA A 150 18.41 -3.39 12.36
N ALA A 151 19.11 -2.60 11.53
CA ALA A 151 18.56 -2.11 10.27
C ALA A 151 18.35 -3.25 9.25
N LYS A 152 19.31 -4.19 9.15
CA LYS A 152 19.19 -5.37 8.29
C LYS A 152 17.99 -6.23 8.66
N GLU A 153 17.76 -6.46 9.96
CA GLU A 153 16.59 -7.23 10.40
C GLU A 153 15.28 -6.52 10.04
N ARG A 154 15.20 -5.19 10.22
CA ARG A 154 14.03 -4.41 9.79
C ARG A 154 13.79 -4.50 8.28
N CYS A 155 14.84 -4.45 7.47
CA CYS A 155 14.72 -4.64 6.03
C CYS A 155 14.23 -6.05 5.68
N ALA A 156 14.75 -7.10 6.33
CA ALA A 156 14.33 -8.47 6.10
C ALA A 156 12.85 -8.71 6.48
N VAL A 157 12.35 -8.05 7.53
CA VAL A 157 10.92 -8.07 7.89
C VAL A 157 10.10 -7.37 6.81
N ALA A 158 10.49 -6.17 6.38
CA ALA A 158 9.77 -5.42 5.35
C ALA A 158 9.75 -6.15 4.00
N GLU A 159 10.84 -6.83 3.62
CA GLU A 159 10.90 -7.65 2.41
C GLU A 159 9.92 -8.84 2.45
N ARG A 160 9.76 -9.47 3.62
CA ARG A 160 8.76 -10.53 3.83
C ARG A 160 7.33 -9.98 3.69
N GLU A 161 7.02 -8.88 4.33
CA GLU A 161 5.70 -8.22 4.23
C GLU A 161 5.36 -7.82 2.79
N VAL A 162 6.34 -7.27 2.05
CA VAL A 162 6.18 -6.96 0.62
C VAL A 162 5.94 -8.23 -0.20
N GLY A 163 6.60 -9.34 0.14
CA GLY A 163 6.34 -10.64 -0.47
C GLY A 163 4.90 -11.11 -0.28
N GLU A 164 4.40 -11.09 0.96
CA GLU A 164 3.03 -11.46 1.30
C GLU A 164 1.99 -10.58 0.60
N LEU A 165 2.23 -9.26 0.56
CA LEU A 165 1.36 -8.32 -0.16
C LEU A 165 1.33 -8.60 -1.67
N LYS A 166 2.48 -8.92 -2.28
CA LYS A 166 2.53 -9.30 -3.71
C LYS A 166 1.73 -10.57 -3.98
N GLU A 167 1.82 -11.58 -3.11
CA GLU A 167 1.02 -12.80 -3.24
C GLU A 167 -0.48 -12.51 -3.12
N LEU A 168 -0.89 -11.67 -2.16
CA LEU A 168 -2.28 -11.26 -1.98
C LEU A 168 -2.81 -10.51 -3.20
N VAL A 169 -2.05 -9.54 -3.71
CA VAL A 169 -2.39 -8.82 -4.94
C VAL A 169 -2.53 -9.79 -6.11
N GLY A 170 -1.61 -10.75 -6.26
CA GLY A 170 -1.69 -11.77 -7.30
C GLY A 170 -2.90 -12.71 -7.16
N LYS A 171 -3.37 -12.99 -5.93
CA LYS A 171 -4.62 -13.72 -5.68
C LYS A 171 -5.85 -12.89 -6.08
N LEU A 172 -5.89 -11.62 -5.66
CA LEU A 172 -7.00 -10.71 -5.98
C LEU A 172 -7.11 -10.45 -7.49
N GLN A 173 -5.99 -10.25 -8.20
CA GLN A 173 -5.98 -10.08 -9.66
C GLN A 173 -6.58 -11.29 -10.38
N ARG A 174 -6.26 -12.51 -9.94
CA ARG A 174 -6.88 -13.73 -10.49
C ARG A 174 -8.37 -13.82 -10.19
N GLN A 175 -8.80 -13.46 -8.98
CA GLN A 175 -10.22 -13.42 -8.64
C GLN A 175 -10.98 -12.41 -9.48
N VAL A 176 -10.43 -11.20 -9.67
CA VAL A 176 -11.01 -10.17 -10.53
C VAL A 176 -11.11 -10.68 -11.98
N GLY A 177 -10.04 -11.28 -12.52
CA GLY A 177 -10.07 -11.84 -13.87
C GLY A 177 -11.13 -12.95 -14.05
N ASN A 178 -11.30 -13.82 -13.05
CA ASN A 178 -12.36 -14.83 -13.08
C ASN A 178 -13.76 -14.21 -13.06
N LEU A 179 -13.99 -13.22 -12.19
CA LEU A 179 -15.28 -12.52 -12.11
C LEU A 179 -15.60 -11.73 -13.39
N GLU A 180 -14.59 -11.14 -14.02
CA GLU A 180 -14.74 -10.47 -15.32
C GLU A 180 -15.13 -11.46 -16.42
N MET A 181 -14.52 -12.65 -16.43
CA MET A 181 -14.89 -13.72 -17.36
C MET A 181 -16.31 -14.22 -17.12
N ASP A 182 -16.69 -14.50 -15.87
CA ASP A 182 -18.04 -14.95 -15.50
C ASP A 182 -19.09 -13.89 -15.88
N ARG A 183 -18.78 -12.61 -15.64
CA ARG A 183 -19.62 -11.49 -16.07
C ARG A 183 -19.77 -11.46 -17.59
N HIS A 184 -18.69 -11.59 -18.35
CA HIS A 184 -18.76 -11.62 -19.81
C HIS A 184 -19.58 -12.82 -20.32
N LEU A 185 -19.43 -14.00 -19.72
CA LEU A 185 -20.23 -15.18 -20.05
C LEU A 185 -21.72 -14.93 -19.78
N ALA A 186 -22.07 -14.33 -18.64
CA ALA A 186 -23.44 -13.98 -18.30
C ALA A 186 -24.02 -12.92 -19.26
N GLU A 187 -23.23 -11.90 -19.64
CA GLU A 187 -23.65 -10.89 -20.63
C GLU A 187 -23.94 -11.53 -21.99
N VAL A 188 -23.10 -12.46 -22.46
CA VAL A 188 -23.31 -13.19 -23.72
C VAL A 188 -24.57 -14.08 -23.65
N GLN A 189 -24.78 -14.78 -22.52
CA GLN A 189 -25.99 -15.59 -22.32
C GLN A 189 -27.26 -14.74 -22.35
N LEU A 190 -27.27 -13.60 -21.64
CA LEU A 190 -28.39 -12.67 -21.65
C LEU A 190 -28.66 -12.11 -23.05
N GLN A 191 -27.62 -11.82 -23.82
CA GLN A 191 -27.77 -11.37 -25.20
C GLN A 191 -28.39 -12.46 -26.08
N HIS A 192 -27.88 -13.69 -25.99
CA HIS A 192 -28.43 -14.83 -26.69
C HIS A 192 -29.92 -15.08 -26.33
N ASP A 193 -30.28 -14.98 -25.05
CA ASP A 193 -31.66 -15.16 -24.61
C ASP A 193 -32.59 -14.02 -25.07
N ARG A 194 -32.08 -12.78 -25.15
CA ARG A 194 -32.80 -11.65 -25.76
C ARG A 194 -33.04 -11.89 -27.24
N ASP A 195 -32.03 -12.30 -27.99
CA ASP A 195 -32.14 -12.58 -29.43
C ASP A 195 -33.12 -13.73 -29.67
N ARG A 196 -33.07 -14.78 -28.86
CA ARG A 196 -34.04 -15.90 -28.92
C ARG A 196 -35.47 -15.47 -28.59
N SER A 197 -35.64 -14.58 -27.62
CA SER A 197 -36.96 -14.04 -27.25
C SER A 197 -37.50 -13.12 -28.34
N ALA A 198 -36.63 -12.32 -28.97
CA ALA A 198 -36.99 -11.48 -30.11
C ALA A 198 -37.47 -12.32 -31.29
N LEU A 199 -36.73 -13.38 -31.66
CA LEU A 199 -37.14 -14.31 -32.71
C LEU A 199 -38.51 -14.93 -32.45
N ARG A 200 -38.77 -15.42 -31.22
CA ARG A 200 -40.08 -15.96 -30.84
C ARG A 200 -41.20 -14.91 -30.92
N SER A 201 -40.90 -13.67 -30.55
CA SER A 201 -41.87 -12.58 -30.64
C SER A 201 -42.18 -12.20 -32.09
N GLU A 202 -41.19 -12.26 -32.99
CA GLU A 202 -41.38 -12.09 -34.43
C GLU A 202 -42.18 -13.24 -35.04
N GLU A 203 -41.88 -14.49 -34.69
CA GLU A 203 -42.66 -15.66 -35.09
C GLU A 203 -44.12 -15.54 -34.66
N HIS A 204 -44.37 -15.16 -33.40
CA HIS A 204 -45.73 -14.97 -32.90
C HIS A 204 -46.44 -13.78 -33.56
N ALA A 205 -45.73 -12.67 -33.81
CA ALA A 205 -46.29 -11.54 -34.55
C ALA A 205 -46.67 -11.91 -35.99
N ALA A 206 -45.84 -12.74 -36.65
CA ALA A 206 -46.14 -13.26 -37.98
C ALA A 206 -47.35 -14.20 -37.96
N GLU A 207 -47.46 -15.09 -36.98
CA GLU A 207 -48.61 -15.98 -36.78
C GLU A 207 -49.90 -15.17 -36.59
N VAL A 208 -49.90 -14.20 -35.67
CA VAL A 208 -51.02 -13.29 -35.44
C VAL A 208 -51.38 -12.53 -36.72
N ALA A 209 -50.41 -12.05 -37.50
CA ALA A 209 -50.67 -11.37 -38.78
C ALA A 209 -51.36 -12.30 -39.79
N THR A 210 -50.98 -13.59 -39.85
CA THR A 210 -51.68 -14.56 -40.71
C THR A 210 -53.09 -14.86 -40.24
N GLU A 211 -53.34 -14.92 -38.92
CA GLU A 211 -54.68 -15.09 -38.37
C GLU A 211 -55.58 -13.89 -38.63
N VAL A 212 -55.05 -12.67 -38.45
CA VAL A 212 -55.76 -11.43 -38.79
C VAL A 212 -56.13 -11.43 -40.27
N SER A 213 -55.19 -11.78 -41.16
CA SER A 213 -55.47 -11.88 -42.60
C SER A 213 -56.55 -12.92 -42.94
N ARG A 214 -56.56 -14.07 -42.26
CA ARG A 214 -57.64 -15.06 -42.37
C ARG A 214 -58.98 -14.50 -41.89
N HIS A 215 -59.00 -13.83 -40.75
CA HIS A 215 -60.21 -13.21 -40.21
C HIS A 215 -60.76 -12.13 -41.14
N ASP A 216 -59.91 -11.29 -41.72
CA ASP A 216 -60.32 -10.28 -42.68
C ASP A 216 -60.90 -10.91 -43.95
N ALA A 217 -60.27 -11.97 -44.49
CA ALA A 217 -60.83 -12.72 -45.61
C ALA A 217 -62.20 -13.36 -45.28
N THR A 218 -62.40 -13.86 -44.06
CA THR A 218 -63.71 -14.37 -43.62
C THR A 218 -64.74 -13.26 -43.47
N ARG A 219 -64.36 -12.07 -42.98
CA ARG A 219 -65.23 -10.89 -42.88
C ARG A 219 -65.68 -10.41 -44.25
N GLU A 220 -64.77 -10.36 -45.22
CA GLU A 220 -65.11 -10.01 -46.61
C GLU A 220 -66.11 -11.02 -47.20
N ARG A 221 -65.88 -12.33 -47.04
CA ARG A 221 -66.83 -13.36 -47.48
C ARG A 221 -68.20 -13.20 -46.81
N LEU A 222 -68.24 -12.92 -45.51
CA LEU A 222 -69.47 -12.66 -44.78
C LEU A 222 -70.18 -11.39 -45.29
N ALA A 223 -69.42 -10.33 -45.62
CA ALA A 223 -69.98 -9.11 -46.19
C ALA A 223 -70.62 -9.36 -47.57
N VAL A 224 -69.97 -10.17 -48.41
CA VAL A 224 -70.52 -10.64 -49.70
C VAL A 224 -71.77 -11.51 -49.49
N ALA A 225 -71.74 -12.45 -48.55
CA ALA A 225 -72.91 -13.27 -48.23
C ALA A 225 -74.08 -12.42 -47.71
N LYS A 226 -73.80 -11.44 -46.84
CA LYS A 226 -74.81 -10.49 -46.35
C LYS A 226 -75.41 -9.66 -47.48
N SER A 227 -74.61 -9.18 -48.43
CA SER A 227 -75.13 -8.42 -49.58
C SER A 227 -76.00 -9.29 -50.49
N GLN A 228 -75.61 -10.56 -50.70
CA GLN A 228 -76.43 -11.55 -51.42
C GLN A 228 -77.76 -11.81 -50.72
N VAL A 229 -77.76 -12.05 -49.40
CA VAL A 229 -78.98 -12.23 -48.61
C VAL A 229 -79.87 -10.99 -48.69
N SER A 230 -79.28 -9.78 -48.58
CA SER A 230 -80.05 -8.54 -48.69
C SER A 230 -80.66 -8.37 -50.08
N MET A 231 -79.96 -8.77 -51.15
CA MET A 231 -80.50 -8.81 -52.51
C MET A 231 -81.65 -9.82 -52.63
N LEU A 232 -81.46 -11.05 -52.13
CA LEU A 232 -82.48 -12.09 -52.15
C LEU A 232 -83.71 -11.65 -51.35
N SER A 233 -83.54 -10.97 -50.22
CA SER A 233 -84.63 -10.40 -49.43
C SER A 233 -85.42 -9.36 -50.21
N LEU A 234 -84.73 -8.42 -50.88
CA LEU A 234 -85.38 -7.43 -51.75
C LEU A 234 -86.12 -8.07 -52.93
N GLN A 235 -85.55 -9.12 -53.54
CA GLN A 235 -86.21 -9.90 -54.58
C GLN A 235 -87.47 -10.60 -54.04
N LEU A 236 -87.39 -11.20 -52.86
CA LEU A 236 -88.52 -11.85 -52.20
C LEU A 236 -89.65 -10.84 -51.90
N GLU A 237 -89.30 -9.66 -51.37
CA GLU A 237 -90.25 -8.55 -51.12
C GLU A 237 -90.92 -8.04 -52.41
N SER A 238 -90.20 -8.06 -53.55
CA SER A 238 -90.78 -7.70 -54.85
C SER A 238 -91.66 -8.80 -55.47
N SER A 239 -91.46 -10.06 -55.06
CA SER A 239 -92.13 -11.25 -55.62
C SER A 239 -93.38 -11.66 -54.83
N PHE A 240 -93.53 -11.19 -53.59
CA PHE A 240 -94.66 -11.52 -52.73
C PHE A 240 -95.47 -10.25 -52.38
N PRO A 241 -96.79 -10.19 -52.68
CA PRO A 241 -97.62 -9.07 -52.26
C PRO A 241 -97.66 -8.97 -50.72
N ALA A 242 -97.60 -7.73 -50.21
CA ALA A 242 -97.42 -7.36 -48.80
C ALA A 242 -98.39 -8.01 -47.78
N GLU A 243 -99.46 -8.66 -48.23
CA GLU A 243 -100.40 -9.41 -47.39
C GLU A 243 -99.84 -10.75 -46.87
N HIS A 244 -98.91 -11.39 -47.58
CA HIS A 244 -98.38 -12.71 -47.17
C HIS A 244 -97.19 -12.61 -46.20
N VAL A 245 -96.34 -11.58 -46.34
CA VAL A 245 -95.21 -11.33 -45.43
C VAL A 245 -95.70 -10.96 -44.03
N ARG A 246 -96.78 -10.18 -43.92
CA ARG A 246 -97.42 -9.83 -42.62
C ARG A 246 -98.02 -11.03 -41.88
N LYS A 247 -98.44 -12.09 -42.59
CA LYS A 247 -98.90 -13.34 -41.95
C LYS A 247 -97.74 -14.16 -41.39
N LEU A 248 -96.58 -14.16 -42.05
CA LEU A 248 -95.41 -14.91 -41.61
C LEU A 248 -94.73 -14.26 -40.39
N ASP A 249 -94.59 -12.92 -40.40
CA ASP A 249 -94.00 -12.16 -39.29
C ASP A 249 -94.84 -12.29 -38.01
N LYS A 250 -96.18 -12.32 -38.16
CA LYS A 250 -97.10 -12.58 -37.06
C LYS A 250 -96.91 -13.97 -36.45
N THR A 251 -96.74 -15.02 -37.27
CA THR A 251 -96.48 -16.38 -36.77
C THR A 251 -95.09 -16.55 -36.14
N LEU A 252 -94.07 -15.81 -36.59
CA LEU A 252 -92.72 -15.89 -36.01
C LEU A 252 -92.61 -15.16 -34.67
N VAL A 253 -93.29 -14.01 -34.50
CA VAL A 253 -93.40 -13.32 -33.21
C VAL A 253 -94.21 -14.16 -32.21
N GLU A 254 -95.31 -14.78 -32.66
CA GLU A 254 -96.11 -15.70 -31.83
C GLU A 254 -95.32 -16.96 -31.40
N LEU A 255 -94.35 -17.44 -32.20
CA LEU A 255 -93.47 -18.56 -31.84
C LEU A 255 -92.31 -18.14 -30.92
N ALA A 256 -91.81 -16.90 -31.01
CA ALA A 256 -90.76 -16.38 -30.14
C ALA A 256 -91.24 -16.13 -28.69
N GLU A 257 -92.52 -15.78 -28.51
CA GLU A 257 -93.15 -15.61 -27.19
C GLU A 257 -93.34 -16.93 -26.43
N VAL A 258 -93.27 -18.09 -27.10
CA VAL A 258 -93.40 -19.43 -26.49
C VAL A 258 -92.06 -19.92 -25.88
N GLY A 259 -90.96 -19.18 -26.05
CA GLY A 259 -89.73 -19.40 -25.29
C GLY A 259 -89.05 -20.76 -25.51
N VAL A 260 -89.34 -21.42 -26.63
CA VAL A 260 -88.68 -22.68 -27.00
C VAL A 260 -87.57 -22.37 -27.99
N ASP A 261 -86.35 -22.79 -27.68
CA ASP A 261 -85.15 -22.68 -28.51
C ASP A 261 -85.24 -23.62 -29.74
N MET A 262 -86.33 -23.51 -30.52
CA MET A 262 -86.62 -24.31 -31.73
C MET A 262 -85.90 -23.78 -32.97
N ARG A 263 -84.85 -22.97 -32.82
CA ARG A 263 -84.18 -22.33 -33.94
C ARG A 263 -83.71 -23.38 -34.97
N ASP A 264 -83.20 -24.51 -34.49
CA ASP A 264 -82.75 -25.63 -35.33
C ASP A 264 -83.90 -26.44 -35.96
N ASP A 265 -85.06 -26.52 -35.32
CA ASP A 265 -86.20 -27.31 -35.82
C ASP A 265 -87.04 -26.53 -36.84
N VAL A 266 -87.15 -25.20 -36.66
CA VAL A 266 -87.76 -24.31 -37.66
C VAL A 266 -86.88 -24.23 -38.91
N ILE A 267 -85.55 -24.12 -38.75
CA ILE A 267 -84.62 -24.19 -39.90
C ILE A 267 -84.78 -25.52 -40.64
N ARG A 268 -84.79 -26.65 -39.93
CA ARG A 268 -85.00 -27.98 -40.56
C ARG A 268 -86.37 -28.15 -41.22
N ALA A 269 -87.40 -27.47 -40.74
CA ALA A 269 -88.71 -27.47 -41.38
C ALA A 269 -88.75 -26.60 -42.65
N ILE A 270 -88.06 -25.46 -42.65
CA ILE A 270 -87.91 -24.59 -43.83
C ILE A 270 -87.05 -25.28 -44.89
N GLU A 271 -85.93 -25.89 -44.51
CA GLU A 271 -85.08 -26.66 -45.43
C GLU A 271 -85.83 -27.81 -46.11
N ARG A 272 -86.68 -28.53 -45.37
CA ARG A 272 -87.55 -29.57 -45.94
C ARG A 272 -88.51 -29.00 -46.98
N ARG A 273 -89.11 -27.84 -46.69
CA ARG A 273 -90.12 -27.22 -47.55
C ARG A 273 -89.53 -26.51 -48.77
N CYS A 274 -88.31 -25.97 -48.65
CA CYS A 274 -87.55 -25.42 -49.78
C CYS A 274 -86.96 -26.53 -50.65
N GLY A 275 -86.55 -27.67 -50.07
CA GLY A 275 -86.15 -28.87 -50.83
C GLY A 275 -87.27 -29.45 -51.69
N GLU A 276 -88.52 -29.34 -51.23
CA GLU A 276 -89.71 -29.77 -52.00
C GLU A 276 -90.08 -28.81 -53.14
N LEU A 277 -89.64 -27.54 -53.08
CA LEU A 277 -89.88 -26.54 -54.14
C LEU A 277 -88.76 -26.52 -55.21
N SER A 278 -87.66 -27.24 -54.99
CA SER A 278 -86.58 -27.43 -55.96
C SER A 278 -86.76 -28.74 -56.73
N VAL A 279 -87.89 -28.88 -57.43
CA VAL A 279 -88.04 -29.88 -58.49
C VAL A 279 -87.87 -29.14 -59.82
N PRO A 280 -86.92 -29.53 -60.67
CA PRO A 280 -86.61 -28.80 -61.91
C PRO A 280 -87.70 -28.99 -62.96
N MET A 281 -88.13 -27.88 -63.56
CA MET A 281 -88.52 -27.81 -64.98
C MET A 281 -87.38 -27.17 -65.76
#